data_AF-A0A8J2LK46-F1
#
_entry.id   AF-A0A8J2LK46-F1
#
_cell.length_a   1.000
_cell.length_b   1.000
_cell.length_c   1.000
_cell.angle_alpha   90.00
_cell.angle_beta   90.00
_cell.angle_gamma   90.00
#
_symmetry.space_group_name_H-M   'P 1'
#
loop_
_entity.id
_entity.type
_entity.pdbx_description
1 polymer ?
#
loop_
_entity_poly.entity_id
_entity_poly.type
_entity_poly.pdbx_seq_one_letter_code
_entity_poly.pdbx_strand_id
1 'polypeptide(L)'
;MGQAAIVLKLFNKMKNGFFIECGALDGETRSNTLALERDHRWEGLLVEGDPSNYNLLLKKNRKAWTANCCLAVHPYPHKASVIPCFST
;
A
#
# COMPACT_ATOMS: atom_id res chain seq x y z
N MET A 1 3.56 6.90 14.07
CA MET A 1 4.53 5.84 14.45
C MET A 1 3.89 4.51 14.05
N GLY A 2 4.39 3.85 13.01
CA GLY A 2 3.74 2.67 12.38
C GLY A 2 4.76 1.63 11.93
N GLN A 3 4.37 0.75 10.98
CA GLN A 3 5.21 -0.36 10.52
C GLN A 3 6.52 0.10 9.86
N ALA A 4 6.54 1.30 9.26
CA ALA A 4 7.71 1.90 8.62
C ALA A 4 8.98 1.89 9.51
N ALA A 5 8.83 2.18 10.81
CA ALA A 5 9.98 2.23 11.73
C ALA A 5 10.61 0.84 11.92
N ILE A 6 9.80 -0.21 11.96
CA ILE A 6 10.26 -1.60 12.09
C ILE A 6 10.95 -2.02 10.79
N VAL A 7 10.35 -1.73 9.62
CA VAL A 7 10.96 -1.98 8.32
C VAL A 7 12.34 -1.31 8.24
N LEU A 8 12.44 -0.03 8.56
CA LEU A 8 13.72 0.68 8.55
C LEU A 8 14.73 0.08 9.53
N LYS A 9 14.30 -0.40 10.70
CA LYS A 9 15.21 -1.09 11.64
C LYS A 9 15.72 -2.41 11.05
N LEU A 10 14.86 -3.22 10.45
CA LEU A 10 15.21 -4.51 9.84
C LEU A 10 16.16 -4.35 8.65
N PHE A 11 15.94 -3.32 7.83
CA PHE A 11 16.77 -3.02 6.67
C PHE A 11 17.92 -2.05 6.98
N ASN A 12 18.33 -1.91 8.24
CA ASN A 12 19.45 -1.05 8.67
C ASN A 12 19.40 0.38 8.06
N LYS A 13 18.22 0.99 8.09
CA LYS A 13 17.93 2.32 7.53
C LYS A 13 18.26 2.46 6.05
N MET A 14 18.14 1.38 5.28
CA MET A 14 18.35 1.37 3.82
C MET A 14 17.67 2.56 3.15
N LYS A 15 18.38 3.16 2.18
CA LYS A 15 17.87 4.22 1.31
C LYS A 15 17.72 3.69 -0.11
N ASN A 16 16.89 4.35 -0.90
CA ASN A 16 16.69 4.00 -2.32
C ASN A 16 16.17 2.56 -2.52
N GLY A 17 15.33 2.08 -1.61
CA GLY A 17 14.64 0.80 -1.78
C GLY A 17 13.40 0.92 -2.66
N PHE A 18 12.68 -0.18 -2.81
CA PHE A 18 11.41 -0.24 -3.52
C PHE A 18 10.33 -0.86 -2.62
N PHE A 19 9.13 -0.28 -2.59
CA PHE A 19 7.98 -0.83 -1.86
C PHE A 19 6.76 -1.06 -2.76
N ILE A 20 5.89 -1.96 -2.32
CA ILE A 20 4.53 -2.10 -2.85
C ILE A 20 3.59 -2.04 -1.64
N GLU A 21 2.69 -1.07 -1.63
CA GLU A 21 1.65 -0.92 -0.60
C GLU A 21 0.30 -1.28 -1.19
N CYS A 22 -0.30 -2.37 -0.68
CA CYS A 22 -1.61 -2.85 -1.11
C CYS A 22 -2.68 -2.42 -0.09
N GLY A 23 -3.68 -1.67 -0.55
CA GLY A 23 -4.66 -1.00 0.31
C GLY A 23 -4.19 0.39 0.72
N ALA A 24 -3.83 1.23 -0.25
CA ALA A 24 -3.25 2.54 -0.03
C ALA A 24 -4.24 3.62 0.46
N LEU A 25 -5.55 3.33 0.50
CA LEU A 25 -6.60 4.24 0.98
C LEU A 25 -6.53 5.60 0.26
N ASP A 26 -6.33 6.69 1.00
CA ASP A 26 -6.23 8.05 0.48
C ASP A 26 -4.77 8.46 0.20
N GLY A 27 -3.82 7.53 0.27
CA GLY A 27 -2.40 7.74 -0.01
C GLY A 27 -1.55 8.29 1.13
N GLU A 28 -2.14 8.72 2.25
CA GLU A 28 -1.41 9.33 3.37
C GLU A 28 -1.89 8.85 4.75
N THR A 29 -3.20 8.75 4.94
CA THR A 29 -3.80 8.39 6.23
C THR A 29 -3.40 6.99 6.60
N ARG A 30 -2.57 6.88 7.66
CA ARG A 30 -2.00 5.61 8.14
C ARG A 30 -1.16 4.87 7.10
N SER A 31 -0.61 5.55 6.08
CA SER A 31 0.28 4.93 5.10
C SER A 31 1.52 4.33 5.78
N ASN A 32 1.85 3.10 5.41
CA ASN A 32 3.04 2.41 5.88
C ASN A 32 4.30 2.83 5.13
N THR A 33 4.16 3.40 3.93
CA THR A 33 5.29 3.66 3.02
C THR A 33 5.63 5.14 2.84
N LEU A 34 4.77 6.05 3.30
CA LEU A 34 5.00 7.51 3.23
C LEU A 34 6.35 7.94 3.82
N ALA A 35 6.73 7.40 4.98
CA ALA A 35 8.03 7.69 5.58
C ALA A 35 9.21 7.09 4.79
N LEU A 36 9.03 5.91 4.17
CA LEU A 36 10.06 5.27 3.34
C LEU A 36 10.34 6.12 2.09
N GLU A 37 9.27 6.61 1.44
CA GLU A 37 9.37 7.45 0.26
C GLU A 37 9.99 8.81 0.58
N ARG A 38 9.41 9.52 1.55
CA ARG A 38 9.80 10.91 1.86
C ARG A 38 11.19 10.99 2.50
N ASP A 39 11.47 10.13 3.49
CA ASP A 39 12.64 10.29 4.35
C ASP A 39 13.81 9.38 3.93
N HIS A 40 13.52 8.27 3.22
CA HIS A 40 14.52 7.29 2.79
C HIS A 40 14.67 7.17 1.27
N ARG A 41 13.96 8.01 0.50
CA ARG A 41 14.01 8.04 -0.97
C ARG A 41 13.65 6.69 -1.61
N TRP A 42 12.80 5.91 -0.96
CA TRP A 42 12.28 4.71 -1.59
C TRP A 42 11.32 5.09 -2.71
N GLU A 43 11.39 4.36 -3.80
CA GLU A 43 10.36 4.40 -4.85
C GLU A 43 9.33 3.31 -4.57
N GLY A 44 8.17 3.36 -5.21
CA GLY A 44 7.19 2.31 -4.97
C GLY A 44 5.87 2.48 -5.68
N LEU A 45 5.02 1.47 -5.48
CA LEU A 45 3.69 1.37 -6.06
C LEU A 45 2.63 1.36 -4.94
N LEU A 46 1.65 2.24 -5.07
CA LEU A 46 0.45 2.29 -4.25
C LEU A 46 -0.71 1.62 -5.01
N VAL A 47 -1.25 0.54 -4.46
CA VAL A 47 -2.38 -0.20 -5.01
C VAL A 47 -3.61 0.08 -4.16
N GLU A 48 -4.68 0.55 -4.78
CA GLU A 48 -5.98 0.75 -4.12
C GLU A 48 -7.10 0.33 -5.06
N GLY A 49 -7.97 -0.57 -4.57
CA GLY A 49 -9.02 -1.18 -5.37
C GLY A 49 -10.37 -0.48 -5.27
N ASP A 50 -10.59 0.32 -4.23
CA ASP A 50 -11.80 1.14 -4.11
C ASP A 50 -11.67 2.43 -4.94
N PRO A 51 -12.53 2.66 -5.94
CA PRO A 51 -12.42 3.85 -6.80
C PRO A 51 -12.56 5.18 -6.06
N SER A 52 -13.32 5.22 -4.96
CA SER A 52 -13.52 6.46 -4.19
C SER A 52 -12.25 6.81 -3.43
N ASN A 53 -11.62 5.83 -2.78
CA ASN A 53 -10.33 5.98 -2.12
C ASN A 53 -9.24 6.32 -3.14
N TYR A 54 -9.20 5.64 -4.28
CA TYR A 54 -8.24 5.91 -5.35
C TYR A 54 -8.31 7.37 -5.83
N ASN A 55 -9.52 7.93 -5.98
CA ASN A 55 -9.69 9.34 -6.34
C ASN A 55 -9.15 10.30 -5.26
N LEU A 56 -9.20 9.93 -3.98
CA LEU A 56 -8.58 10.71 -2.90
C LEU A 56 -7.05 10.58 -2.95
N LEU A 57 -6.55 9.38 -3.21
CA LEU A 57 -5.12 9.08 -3.36
C LEU A 57 -4.48 9.91 -4.47
N LEU A 58 -5.11 10.00 -5.65
CA LEU A 58 -4.61 10.81 -6.76
C LEU A 58 -4.40 12.28 -6.38
N LYS A 59 -5.24 12.83 -5.49
CA LYS A 59 -5.15 14.23 -5.04
C LYS A 59 -3.92 14.48 -4.15
N LYS A 60 -3.32 13.44 -3.58
CA LYS A 60 -2.13 13.58 -2.73
C LYS A 60 -0.84 13.79 -3.52
N ASN A 61 -0.85 13.45 -4.82
CA ASN A 61 0.31 13.63 -5.69
C ASN A 61 1.60 13.03 -5.11
N ARG A 62 1.51 11.79 -4.60
CA ARG A 62 2.65 11.01 -4.09
C ARG A 62 3.65 10.78 -5.25
N LYS A 63 4.95 10.65 -4.96
CA LYS A 63 5.95 10.33 -5.99
C LYS A 63 5.87 8.88 -6.44
N ALA A 64 5.35 8.01 -5.58
CA ALA A 64 5.06 6.62 -5.89
C ALA A 64 4.06 6.49 -7.04
N TRP A 65 4.23 5.47 -7.88
CA TRP A 65 3.24 5.09 -8.89
C TRP A 65 1.95 4.65 -8.20
N THR A 66 0.82 4.78 -8.92
CA THR A 66 -0.49 4.44 -8.38
C THR A 66 -1.22 3.50 -9.34
N ALA A 67 -1.89 2.49 -8.80
CA ALA A 67 -2.70 1.55 -9.58
C ALA A 67 -4.08 1.38 -8.96
N ASN A 68 -5.13 1.62 -9.77
CA ASN A 68 -6.51 1.35 -9.40
C ASN A 68 -6.83 -0.13 -9.71
N CYS A 69 -6.32 -1.02 -8.87
CA CYS A 69 -6.55 -2.45 -8.99
C CYS A 69 -6.61 -3.11 -7.60
N CYS A 70 -7.11 -4.34 -7.56
CA CYS A 70 -7.14 -5.15 -6.36
C CYS A 70 -6.20 -6.34 -6.49
N LEU A 71 -5.78 -6.88 -5.35
CA LEU A 71 -5.14 -8.19 -5.31
C LEU A 71 -6.21 -9.27 -5.42
N ALA A 72 -5.98 -10.25 -6.29
CA ALA A 72 -6.90 -11.34 -6.53
C ALA A 72 -6.14 -12.66 -6.62
N VAL A 73 -6.75 -13.73 -6.12
CA VAL A 73 -6.29 -15.13 -6.32
C VAL A 73 -6.69 -15.69 -7.70
N HIS A 74 -7.43 -14.90 -8.49
CA HIS A 74 -7.93 -15.25 -9.81
C HIS A 74 -7.53 -14.15 -10.81
N PRO A 75 -7.47 -14.45 -12.13
CA PRO A 75 -7.15 -13.46 -13.16
C PRO A 75 -8.30 -12.47 -13.45
N TYR A 76 -9.35 -12.46 -12.63
CA TYR A 76 -10.51 -11.58 -12.75
C TYR A 76 -10.89 -10.96 -11.39
N PRO A 77 -11.49 -9.75 -11.39
CA PRO A 77 -11.94 -9.09 -10.16
C PRO A 77 -13.02 -9.92 -9.45
N HIS A 78 -12.85 -10.10 -8.14
CA HIS A 78 -13.87 -10.72 -7.30
C HIS A 78 -13.83 -10.10 -5.91
N LYS A 79 -14.98 -10.07 -5.24
CA LYS A 79 -15.05 -9.67 -3.84
C LYS A 79 -14.72 -10.89 -2.98
N ALA A 80 -13.60 -10.83 -2.27
CA ALA A 80 -13.28 -11.83 -1.26
C ALA A 80 -14.26 -11.66 -0.08
N SER A 81 -15.07 -12.67 0.17
CA SER A 81 -15.84 -12.80 1.41
C SER A 81 -15.01 -13.60 2.39
N VAL A 82 -14.96 -13.17 3.65
CA VAL A 82 -14.39 -14.01 4.71
C VAL A 82 -15.31 -15.21 4.86
N ILE A 83 -14.89 -16.36 4.33
CA ILE A 83 -15.54 -17.63 4.63
C ILE A 83 -15.07 -17.99 6.04
N PRO A 84 -15.96 -18.06 7.05
CA PRO A 84 -15.54 -18.50 8.37
C PRO A 84 -15.01 -19.93 8.24
N CYS A 85 -13.73 -20.12 8.54
CA CYS A 85 -13.04 -21.41 8.42
C CYS A 85 -13.40 -22.39 9.56
N PHE A 86 -14.63 -22.33 10.08
CA PHE A 86 -15.12 -23.21 11.14
C PHE A 86 -16.61 -23.52 10.95
N SER A 87 -16.88 -24.44 10.03
CA SER A 87 -18.13 -25.21 10.00
C SER A 87 -17.74 -26.68 9.78
N THR A 88 -17.15 -27.30 10.80
CA THR A 88 -17.09 -28.76 10.93
C THR A 88 -18.23 -29.23 11.81
#